data_AF-A0A2H5NV25-F1
#
_entry.id   AF-A0A2H5NV25-F1
#
_cell.length_a   1.000
_cell.length_b   1.000
_cell.length_c   1.000
_cell.angle_alpha   90.00
_cell.angle_beta   90.00
_cell.angle_gamma   90.00
#
_symmetry.space_group_name_H-M   'P 1'
#
loop_
_entity.id
_entity.type
_entity.pdbx_description
1 polymer ?
#
loop_
_entity_poly.entity_id
_entity_poly.type
_entity_poly.pdbx_seq_one_letter_code
_entity_poly.pdbx_strand_id
1 'polypeptide(L)'
;MFIIKEQKTSFEQIKETTILNHSSQYEIDFLYRHIHSQHHRLVVPYAIGALYNHPLEGLLLDTLGGALSFLVSGITAQTTVIFFCFVVIKTVDDHSGLWLPGNIFHLLLGTHMPYHLVKLPEGDFKARLKKD
;
A
#
# COMPACT_ATOMS: atom_id res chain seq x y z
N MET A 1 9.78 4.26 -9.31
CA MET A 1 9.67 5.63 -9.89
C MET A 1 8.32 5.90 -10.57
N PHE A 2 7.53 4.88 -10.94
CA PHE A 2 6.16 5.07 -11.47
C PHE A 2 5.11 5.18 -10.35
N ILE A 3 5.18 4.35 -9.30
CA ILE A 3 4.30 4.47 -8.12
C ILE A 3 4.40 5.86 -7.46
N ILE A 4 5.60 6.43 -7.34
CA ILE A 4 5.79 7.79 -6.82
C ILE A 4 5.10 8.84 -7.70
N LYS A 5 4.96 8.59 -9.01
CA LYS A 5 4.37 9.55 -9.96
C LYS A 5 2.85 9.53 -9.88
N GLU A 6 2.26 8.34 -9.80
CA GLU A 6 0.83 8.11 -9.67
C GLU A 6 0.30 8.49 -8.28
N GLN A 7 1.06 8.15 -7.23
CA GLN A 7 0.82 8.66 -5.87
C GLN A 7 0.97 10.17 -5.81
N LYS A 8 1.97 10.78 -6.47
CA LYS A 8 2.05 12.25 -6.57
C LYS A 8 0.82 12.85 -7.25
N THR A 9 0.31 12.24 -8.32
CA THR A 9 -0.90 12.75 -8.99
C THR A 9 -2.12 12.64 -8.07
N SER A 10 -2.28 11.52 -7.38
CA SER A 10 -3.33 11.35 -6.37
C SER A 10 -3.16 12.29 -5.18
N PHE A 11 -1.91 12.60 -4.78
CA PHE A 11 -1.58 13.54 -3.71
C PHE A 11 -1.84 14.99 -4.11
N GLU A 12 -1.49 15.38 -5.33
CA GLU A 12 -1.80 16.72 -5.86
C GLU A 12 -3.32 16.88 -6.02
N GLN A 13 -4.05 15.82 -6.39
CA GLN A 13 -5.51 15.82 -6.34
C GLN A 13 -6.05 15.95 -4.91
N ILE A 14 -5.46 15.27 -3.92
CA ILE A 14 -5.80 15.42 -2.50
C ILE A 14 -5.51 16.85 -2.03
N LYS A 15 -4.40 17.47 -2.45
CA LYS A 15 -4.05 18.86 -2.16
C LYS A 15 -5.06 19.85 -2.74
N GLU A 16 -5.60 19.58 -3.94
CA GLU A 16 -6.64 20.41 -4.56
C GLU A 16 -8.03 20.20 -3.96
N THR A 17 -8.35 18.99 -3.48
CA THR A 17 -9.68 18.66 -2.91
C THR A 17 -9.83 18.92 -1.41
N THR A 18 -8.71 19.11 -0.70
CA THR A 18 -8.71 19.26 0.75
C THR A 18 -8.64 20.74 1.15
N ILE A 19 -9.72 21.27 1.73
CA ILE A 19 -9.87 22.65 2.25
C ILE A 19 -9.01 22.84 3.53
N LEU A 20 -7.72 22.53 3.46
CA LEU A 20 -6.80 22.63 4.58
C LEU A 20 -5.86 23.83 4.36
N ASN A 21 -5.67 24.62 5.42
CA ASN A 21 -4.78 25.78 5.42
C ASN A 21 -3.35 25.41 4.97
N HIS A 22 -2.63 26.39 4.41
CA HIS A 22 -1.27 26.18 3.87
C HIS A 22 -0.28 25.53 4.85
N SER A 23 -0.50 25.69 6.16
CA SER A 23 0.31 25.08 7.22
C SER A 23 0.15 23.56 7.33
N SER A 24 -1.06 23.02 7.16
CA SER A 24 -1.30 21.56 7.22
C SER A 24 -0.87 20.85 5.94
N GLN A 25 -0.77 21.56 4.82
CA GLN A 25 -0.16 21.03 3.60
C GLN A 25 1.34 20.76 3.78
N TYR A 26 2.05 21.60 4.54
CA TYR A 26 3.47 21.37 4.84
C TYR A 26 3.68 20.10 5.67
N GLU A 27 2.79 19.84 6.63
CA GLU A 27 2.85 18.63 7.46
C GLU A 27 2.58 17.36 6.64
N ILE A 28 1.60 17.39 5.74
CA ILE A 28 1.28 16.28 4.83
C ILE A 28 2.46 15.99 3.88
N ASP A 29 3.09 17.02 3.32
CA ASP A 29 4.28 16.88 2.47
C ASP A 29 5.50 16.38 3.26
N PHE A 30 5.65 16.80 4.52
CA PHE A 30 6.70 16.32 5.41
C PHE A 30 6.54 14.82 5.70
N LEU A 31 5.32 14.40 6.08
CA LEU A 31 5.00 13.00 6.38
C LEU A 31 5.23 12.12 5.16
N TYR A 32 4.80 12.57 3.98
CA TYR A 32 5.03 11.86 2.73
C TYR A 32 6.53 11.69 2.43
N ARG A 33 7.30 12.77 2.51
CA ARG A 33 8.73 12.76 2.13
C ARG A 33 9.61 11.98 3.10
N HIS A 34 9.30 11.97 4.39
CA HIS A 34 10.19 11.38 5.41
C HIS A 34 9.73 10.02 5.92
N ILE A 35 8.42 9.78 5.93
CA ILE A 35 7.83 8.55 6.51
C ILE A 35 7.39 7.63 5.37
N HIS A 36 6.42 8.05 4.56
CA HIS A 36 5.81 7.21 3.52
C HIS A 36 6.76 6.90 2.33
N SER A 37 7.74 7.76 2.07
CA SER A 37 8.73 7.55 1.01
C SER A 37 9.58 6.29 1.20
N GLN A 38 9.78 5.83 2.45
CA GLN A 38 10.51 4.60 2.75
C GLN A 38 9.75 3.37 2.22
N HIS A 39 8.43 3.36 2.37
CA HIS A 39 7.57 2.28 1.88
C HIS A 39 7.70 2.09 0.36
N HIS A 40 7.79 3.18 -0.40
CA HIS A 40 7.96 3.15 -1.86
C HIS A 40 9.40 2.93 -2.34
N ARG A 41 10.37 2.81 -1.43
CA ARG A 41 11.77 2.54 -1.79
C ARG A 41 11.98 1.09 -2.21
N LEU A 42 11.22 0.16 -1.62
CA LEU A 42 11.31 -1.27 -1.91
C LEU A 42 10.16 -1.68 -2.84
N VAL A 43 10.51 -2.02 -4.08
CA VAL A 43 9.55 -2.56 -5.05
C VAL A 43 9.88 -4.04 -5.25
N VAL A 44 9.19 -4.90 -4.50
CA VAL A 44 9.35 -6.35 -4.55
C VAL A 44 7.98 -7.03 -4.64
N PRO A 45 7.85 -8.12 -5.42
CA PRO A 45 6.62 -8.93 -5.48
C PRO A 45 6.60 -9.93 -4.31
N TYR A 46 6.71 -9.43 -3.09
CA TYR A 46 6.67 -10.27 -1.91
C TYR A 46 5.87 -9.56 -0.83
N ALA A 47 4.93 -10.27 -0.21
CA ALA A 47 4.00 -9.69 0.76
C ALA A 47 4.69 -9.04 1.97
N ILE A 48 5.86 -9.56 2.40
CA ILE A 48 6.65 -8.91 3.47
C ILE A 48 7.15 -7.51 3.05
N GLY A 49 7.29 -7.25 1.75
CA GLY A 49 7.58 -5.90 1.24
C GLY A 49 6.52 -4.87 1.62
N ALA A 50 5.26 -5.29 1.85
CA ALA A 50 4.21 -4.40 2.35
C ALA A 50 4.53 -3.84 3.74
N LEU A 51 5.24 -4.62 4.57
CA LEU A 51 5.66 -4.22 5.92
C LEU A 51 6.97 -3.43 5.93
N TYR A 52 7.59 -3.19 4.76
CA TYR A 52 8.78 -2.36 4.66
C TYR A 52 8.39 -0.87 4.71
N ASN A 53 7.80 -0.41 5.81
CA ASN A 53 7.47 0.99 6.04
C ASN A 53 8.31 1.58 7.18
N HIS A 54 8.23 2.91 7.36
CA HIS A 54 8.89 3.54 8.49
C HIS A 54 8.25 3.03 9.80
N PRO A 55 9.00 2.73 10.88
CA PRO A 55 8.43 2.13 12.09
C PRO A 55 7.25 2.90 12.70
N LEU A 56 7.27 4.24 12.58
CA LEU A 56 6.13 5.08 12.98
C LEU A 56 4.89 4.85 12.12
N GLU A 57 5.06 4.61 10.82
CA GLU A 57 3.96 4.32 9.91
C GLU A 57 3.32 2.97 10.26
N GLY A 58 4.14 1.92 10.40
CA GLY A 58 3.64 0.59 10.78
C GLY A 58 2.99 0.56 12.18
N LEU A 59 3.52 1.34 13.13
CA LEU A 59 2.92 1.40 14.46
C LEU A 59 1.64 2.24 14.48
N LEU A 60 1.68 3.46 13.94
CA LEU A 60 0.56 4.39 14.05
C LEU A 60 -0.58 4.04 13.07
N LEU A 61 -0.26 3.73 11.82
CA LEU A 61 -1.28 3.45 10.80
C LEU A 61 -1.73 1.99 10.85
N ASP A 62 -0.79 1.03 10.79
CA ASP A 62 -1.19 -0.38 10.67
C ASP A 62 -1.70 -0.95 12.01
N THR A 63 -1.10 -0.56 13.13
CA THR A 63 -1.46 -1.11 14.45
C THR A 63 -2.49 -0.26 15.18
N LEU A 64 -2.18 1.01 15.47
CA LEU A 64 -3.09 1.89 16.21
C LEU A 64 -4.30 2.29 15.37
N GLY A 65 -4.14 2.56 14.07
CA GLY A 65 -5.24 2.86 13.17
C GLY A 65 -6.24 1.70 13.09
N GLY A 66 -5.75 0.46 13.00
CA GLY A 66 -6.59 -0.73 13.06
C GLY A 66 -7.32 -0.88 14.41
N ALA A 67 -6.60 -0.71 15.51
CA ALA A 67 -7.18 -0.79 16.86
C ALA A 67 -8.24 0.29 17.11
N LEU A 68 -7.97 1.53 16.73
CA LEU A 68 -8.93 2.63 16.83
C LEU A 68 -10.15 2.40 15.95
N SER A 69 -9.95 1.91 14.72
CA SER A 69 -11.04 1.58 13.81
C SER A 69 -11.97 0.51 14.41
N PHE A 70 -11.40 -0.53 15.04
CA PHE A 70 -12.19 -1.50 15.80
C PHE A 70 -12.99 -0.84 16.93
N LEU A 71 -12.33 -0.05 17.78
CA LEU A 71 -12.97 0.60 18.93
C LEU A 71 -14.09 1.58 18.53
N VAL A 72 -13.88 2.36 17.47
CA VAL A 72 -14.85 3.35 16.98
C VAL A 72 -16.01 2.69 16.23
N SER A 73 -15.77 1.59 15.50
CA SER A 73 -16.81 0.92 14.72
C SER A 73 -17.90 0.26 15.57
N GLY A 74 -17.62 -0.05 16.84
CA GLY A 74 -18.59 -0.69 17.75
C GLY A 74 -19.02 -2.10 17.33
N ILE A 75 -18.34 -2.71 16.36
CA ILE A 75 -18.65 -4.07 15.90
C ILE A 75 -18.08 -5.12 16.86
N THR A 76 -18.66 -6.33 16.85
CA THR A 76 -18.18 -7.42 17.71
C THR A 76 -16.78 -7.89 17.30
N ALA A 77 -15.99 -8.34 18.28
CA ALA A 77 -14.63 -8.83 18.04
C ALA A 77 -14.56 -9.95 16.99
N GLN A 78 -15.60 -10.78 16.89
CA GLN A 78 -15.68 -11.86 15.90
C GLN A 78 -15.77 -11.32 14.48
N THR A 79 -16.64 -10.34 14.23
CA THR A 79 -16.77 -9.68 12.93
C THR A 79 -15.48 -8.95 12.56
N THR A 80 -14.84 -8.29 13.53
CA THR A 80 -13.56 -7.60 13.36
C THR A 80 -12.46 -8.55 12.89
N VAL A 81 -12.33 -9.72 13.52
CA VAL A 81 -11.29 -10.70 13.14
C VAL A 81 -11.50 -11.17 11.70
N ILE A 82 -12.73 -11.48 11.30
CA ILE A 82 -13.03 -11.89 9.92
C ILE A 82 -12.66 -10.77 8.94
N PHE A 83 -13.00 -9.53 9.27
CA PHE A 83 -12.65 -8.37 8.46
C PHE A 83 -11.13 -8.16 8.34
N PHE A 84 -10.40 -8.22 9.46
CA PHE A 84 -8.93 -8.11 9.44
C PHE A 84 -8.27 -9.25 8.66
N CYS A 85 -8.80 -10.48 8.74
CA CYS A 85 -8.32 -11.57 7.91
C CYS A 85 -8.48 -11.25 6.42
N PHE A 86 -9.63 -10.70 6.01
CA PHE A 86 -9.85 -10.26 4.63
C PHE A 86 -8.87 -9.16 4.21
N VAL A 87 -8.63 -8.16 5.08
CA VAL A 87 -7.66 -7.09 4.83
C VAL A 87 -6.25 -7.65 4.66
N VAL A 88 -5.80 -8.56 5.55
CA VAL A 88 -4.47 -9.17 5.45
C VAL A 88 -4.33 -9.97 4.16
N ILE A 89 -5.32 -10.78 3.79
CA ILE A 89 -5.32 -11.53 2.53
C ILE A 89 -5.21 -10.56 1.35
N LYS A 90 -5.96 -9.46 1.38
CA LYS A 90 -5.92 -8.44 0.33
C LYS A 90 -4.55 -7.74 0.24
N THR A 91 -3.96 -7.37 1.37
CA THR A 91 -2.63 -6.75 1.40
C THR A 91 -1.56 -7.69 0.85
N VAL A 92 -1.63 -8.98 1.20
CA VAL A 92 -0.75 -10.02 0.64
C VAL A 92 -0.95 -10.12 -0.88
N ASP A 93 -2.19 -10.18 -1.35
CA ASP A 93 -2.52 -10.25 -2.77
C ASP A 93 -1.93 -9.06 -3.56
N ASP A 94 -2.11 -7.84 -3.06
CA ASP A 94 -1.62 -6.61 -3.69
C ASP A 94 -0.10 -6.52 -3.78
N HIS A 95 0.62 -7.05 -2.79
CA HIS A 95 2.08 -6.88 -2.67
C HIS A 95 2.88 -8.12 -3.07
N SER A 96 2.24 -9.28 -3.23
CA SER A 96 2.90 -10.51 -3.67
C SER A 96 2.99 -10.63 -5.19
N GLY A 97 2.27 -9.80 -5.95
CA GLY A 97 2.21 -9.90 -7.41
C GLY A 97 1.65 -11.25 -7.87
N LEU A 98 0.87 -11.95 -7.03
CA LEU A 98 0.28 -13.24 -7.34
C LEU A 98 -0.78 -13.06 -8.43
N TRP A 99 -0.38 -13.28 -9.68
CA TRP A 99 -1.31 -13.33 -10.80
C TRP A 99 -1.91 -14.74 -10.91
N LEU A 100 -2.86 -15.06 -10.01
CA LEU A 100 -3.60 -16.32 -10.07
C LEU A 100 -4.75 -16.22 -11.10
N PRO A 101 -4.87 -17.17 -12.04
CA PRO A 101 -6.01 -17.21 -12.95
C PRO A 101 -7.30 -17.47 -12.14
N GLY A 102 -8.25 -16.53 -12.19
CA GLY A 102 -9.51 -16.61 -11.44
C GLY A 102 -9.49 -15.98 -10.04
N ASN A 103 -8.52 -15.10 -9.76
CA ASN A 103 -8.47 -14.37 -8.49
C ASN A 103 -9.72 -13.47 -8.32
N ILE A 104 -10.59 -13.86 -7.39
CA ILE A 104 -11.85 -13.16 -7.08
C ILE A 104 -11.58 -11.73 -6.61
N PHE A 105 -10.46 -11.49 -5.91
CA PHE A 105 -10.09 -10.16 -5.45
C PHE A 105 -9.75 -9.22 -6.61
N HIS A 106 -9.07 -9.73 -7.64
CA HIS A 106 -8.77 -8.94 -8.84
C HIS A 106 -10.04 -8.59 -9.62
N LEU A 107 -10.96 -9.55 -9.74
CA LEU A 107 -12.25 -9.37 -10.41
C LEU A 107 -13.17 -8.37 -9.68
N LEU A 108 -13.18 -8.37 -8.35
CA LEU A 108 -14.06 -7.52 -7.55
C LEU A 108 -13.49 -6.14 -7.24
N LEU A 109 -12.18 -6.03 -7.03
CA LEU A 109 -11.55 -4.81 -6.49
C LEU A 109 -10.64 -4.09 -7.49
N GLY A 110 -10.39 -4.66 -8.68
CA GLY A 110 -9.66 -4.03 -9.78
C GLY A 110 -8.21 -3.61 -9.47
N THR A 111 -7.71 -3.95 -8.29
CA THR A 111 -6.41 -3.55 -7.77
C THR A 111 -5.44 -4.71 -8.00
N HIS A 112 -4.42 -4.48 -8.82
CA HIS A 112 -3.36 -5.44 -9.07
C HIS A 112 -2.05 -4.72 -9.39
N MET A 113 -0.93 -5.29 -8.93
CA MET A 113 0.40 -4.83 -9.27
C MET A 113 1.08 -5.85 -10.20
N PRO A 114 0.97 -5.70 -11.53
CA PRO A 114 1.58 -6.64 -12.46
C PRO A 114 3.10 -6.51 -12.42
N TYR A 115 3.80 -7.60 -12.12
CA TYR A 115 5.26 -7.68 -12.22
C TYR A 115 5.66 -8.49 -13.46
N HIS A 116 6.71 -8.05 -14.14
CA HIS A 116 7.41 -8.82 -15.17
C HIS A 116 8.81 -9.19 -14.68
N LEU A 117 9.20 -10.44 -14.90
CA LEU A 117 10.55 -10.91 -14.59
C LEU A 117 11.49 -10.53 -15.75
N VAL A 118 12.52 -9.76 -15.45
CA VAL A 118 13.60 -9.43 -16.39
C VAL A 118 14.79 -10.34 -16.08
N LYS A 119 15.23 -11.10 -17.09
CA LYS A 119 16.43 -11.93 -16.99
C LYS A 119 17.67 -11.04 -17.02
N LEU A 120 18.56 -11.20 -16.05
CA LEU A 120 19.84 -10.51 -15.96
C LEU A 120 20.92 -11.30 -16.72
N PRO A 121 21.99 -10.64 -17.19
CA PRO A 121 23.10 -11.29 -17.92
C PRO A 121 23.79 -12.40 -17.11
N GLU A 122 23.75 -12.29 -15.79
CA GLU A 122 24.37 -13.21 -14.82
C GLU A 122 23.52 -14.48 -14.58
N GLY A 123 22.33 -14.58 -15.19
CA GLY A 123 21.41 -15.72 -15.05
C GLY A 123 20.28 -15.52 -14.03
N ASP A 124 20.36 -14.46 -13.22
CA ASP A 124 19.33 -14.11 -12.23
C ASP A 124 18.09 -13.45 -12.84
N PHE A 125 16.99 -13.42 -12.10
CA PHE A 125 15.74 -12.76 -12.49
C PHE A 125 15.43 -11.57 -11.57
N LYS A 126 15.12 -10.42 -12.16
CA LYS A 126 14.68 -9.22 -11.43
C LYS A 126 13.22 -8.91 -11.75
N ALA A 127 12.37 -8.93 -10.74
CA ALA A 127 11.00 -8.45 -10.89
C ALA A 127 10.98 -6.93 -11.09
N ARG A 128 10.25 -6.47 -12.11
CA ARG A 128 9.97 -5.06 -12.37
C ARG A 128 8.48 -4.88 -12.54
N LEU A 129 7.95 -3.75 -12.09
CA LEU A 129 6.54 -3.41 -12.34
C LEU A 129 6.31 -3.27 -13.84
N LYS A 130 5.31 -3.98 -14.36
CA LYS A 130 4.79 -3.78 -15.71
C LYS A 130 4.19 -2.37 -15.74
N LYS A 131 4.66 -1.60 -16.71
CA LYS A 131 4.24 -0.23 -16.93
C LYS A 131 3.16 -0.31 -18.01
N ASP A 132 1.96 0.13 -17.69
CA ASP A 132 0.87 0.27 -18.66
C ASP A 132 1.13 1.46 -19.60
#